data_AF-A0A9C6TMZ3-F1
#
_entry.id   AF-A0A9C6TMZ3-F1
#
_cell.length_a   1.000
_cell.length_b   1.000
_cell.length_c   1.000
_cell.angle_alpha   90.00
_cell.angle_beta   90.00
_cell.angle_gamma   90.00
#
_symmetry.space_group_name_H-M   'P 1'
#
loop_
_entity.id
_entity.type
_entity.pdbx_description
1 polymer ?
#
loop_
_entity_poly.entity_id
_entity_poly.type
_entity_poly.pdbx_seq_one_letter_code
_entity_poly.pdbx_strand_id
1 'polypeptide(L)'
;MSYYLKLILGDIIQYRALILHYSASFSEIFSYTACRQLSQMFLAILFFHTSEFILAIVIHGRSNVTLSSLLISAHYILAMIFSLAEYIFEIVFFPELKEYWVISNVGLAIVVIGEVIRKLAILTAGHAFTHLIRTHRHDDHRLVTHGIYGFMRHPGYSGFFIWSVGTQIMLCNPISVVAFAVVVWRFFAKRIPYEEYFLRRFFGRDYKEYAKKVGSGVPFIN
;
A
#
# COMPACT_ATOMS: atom_id res chain seq x y z
N MET A 1 -38.25 -47.33 7.01
CA MET A 1 -38.44 -45.94 7.48
C MET A 1 -37.41 -45.52 8.54
N SER A 2 -37.10 -46.36 9.55
CA SER A 2 -36.14 -46.02 10.64
C SER A 2 -34.67 -45.80 10.19
N TYR A 3 -34.20 -46.51 9.16
CA TYR A 3 -32.80 -46.41 8.69
C TYR A 3 -32.48 -45.07 8.00
N TYR A 4 -33.35 -44.64 7.07
CA TYR A 4 -33.18 -43.35 6.37
C TYR A 4 -33.28 -42.14 7.30
N LEU A 5 -34.11 -42.23 8.34
CA LEU A 5 -34.22 -41.17 9.34
C LEU A 5 -32.92 -41.02 10.15
N LYS A 6 -32.23 -42.13 10.47
CA LYS A 6 -30.93 -42.10 11.16
C LYS A 6 -29.80 -41.56 10.29
N LEU A 7 -29.80 -41.83 8.99
CA LEU A 7 -28.85 -41.26 8.03
C LEU A 7 -29.00 -39.74 7.94
N ILE A 8 -30.24 -39.26 7.75
CA ILE A 8 -30.53 -37.81 7.66
C ILE A 8 -30.20 -37.11 8.98
N LEU A 9 -30.56 -37.70 10.12
CA LEU A 9 -30.20 -37.14 11.44
C LEU A 9 -28.68 -37.17 11.69
N GLY A 10 -27.98 -38.21 11.24
CA GLY A 10 -26.51 -38.33 11.33
C GLY A 10 -25.81 -37.25 10.50
N ASP A 11 -26.26 -37.03 9.27
CA ASP A 11 -25.75 -35.97 8.40
C ASP A 11 -26.05 -34.58 8.97
N ILE A 12 -27.25 -34.34 9.52
CA ILE A 12 -27.59 -33.07 10.17
C ILE A 12 -26.73 -32.82 11.42
N ILE A 13 -26.43 -33.86 12.20
CA ILE A 13 -25.59 -33.75 13.40
C ILE A 13 -24.13 -33.52 12.99
N GLN A 14 -23.61 -34.20 11.97
CA GLN A 14 -22.27 -33.93 11.45
C GLN A 14 -22.17 -32.54 10.82
N TYR A 15 -23.18 -32.08 10.08
CA TYR A 15 -23.21 -30.74 9.50
C TYR A 15 -23.32 -29.67 10.58
N ARG A 16 -24.10 -29.90 11.64
CA ARG A 16 -24.13 -29.03 12.83
C ARG A 16 -22.81 -29.05 13.60
N ALA A 17 -22.16 -30.20 13.74
CA ALA A 17 -20.84 -30.29 14.36
C ALA A 17 -19.78 -29.59 13.51
N LEU A 18 -19.84 -29.70 12.19
CA LEU A 18 -18.97 -28.98 11.26
C LEU A 18 -19.20 -27.47 11.35
N ILE A 19 -20.46 -27.01 11.37
CA ILE A 19 -20.81 -25.59 11.57
C ILE A 19 -20.43 -25.10 12.96
N LEU A 20 -20.53 -25.92 14.01
CA LEU A 20 -20.09 -25.58 15.37
C LEU A 20 -18.57 -25.63 15.54
N HIS A 21 -17.87 -26.39 14.69
CA HIS A 21 -16.41 -26.42 14.63
C HIS A 21 -15.87 -25.26 13.78
N TYR A 22 -16.63 -24.82 12.77
CA TYR A 22 -16.36 -23.64 11.93
C TYR A 22 -16.98 -22.34 12.44
N SER A 23 -17.81 -22.38 13.48
CA SER A 23 -18.28 -21.18 14.15
C SER A 23 -17.10 -20.67 14.96
N ALA A 24 -16.23 -19.91 14.29
CA ALA A 24 -15.26 -19.06 14.95
C ALA A 24 -16.00 -18.38 16.09
N SER A 25 -15.60 -18.70 17.33
CA SER A 25 -16.19 -18.04 18.48
C SER A 25 -15.99 -16.54 18.26
N PHE A 26 -16.94 -15.70 18.66
CA PHE A 26 -16.80 -14.24 18.51
C PHE A 26 -15.45 -13.73 19.08
N SER A 27 -14.90 -14.44 20.06
CA SER A 27 -13.55 -14.24 20.62
C SER A 27 -12.37 -14.46 19.64
N GLU A 28 -12.50 -15.29 18.61
CA GLU A 28 -11.44 -15.51 17.61
C GLU A 28 -11.39 -14.38 16.57
N ILE A 29 -12.54 -13.82 16.18
CA ILE A 29 -12.61 -12.66 15.26
C ILE A 29 -12.01 -11.40 15.93
N PHE A 30 -12.13 -11.30 17.26
CA PHE A 30 -11.51 -10.25 18.07
C PHE A 30 -10.27 -10.76 18.83
N SER A 31 -9.52 -11.71 18.24
CA SER A 31 -8.27 -12.16 18.84
C SER A 31 -7.31 -10.98 19.04
N TYR A 32 -6.37 -11.13 19.99
CA TYR A 32 -5.31 -10.13 20.20
C TYR A 32 -4.57 -9.83 18.89
N THR A 33 -4.29 -10.88 18.10
CA THR A 33 -3.62 -10.78 16.79
C THR A 33 -4.44 -9.95 15.80
N ALA A 34 -5.75 -10.20 15.72
CA ALA A 34 -6.66 -9.47 14.84
C ALA A 34 -6.73 -7.98 15.21
N CYS A 35 -6.97 -7.70 16.50
CA CYS A 35 -7.00 -6.34 17.02
C CYS A 35 -5.69 -5.60 16.75
N ARG A 36 -4.54 -6.26 16.94
CA ARG A 36 -3.22 -5.69 16.68
C ARG A 36 -3.01 -5.39 15.19
N GLN A 37 -3.26 -6.36 14.30
CA GLN A 37 -3.04 -6.19 12.86
C GLN A 37 -3.95 -5.12 12.26
N LEU A 38 -5.24 -5.12 12.60
CA LEU A 38 -6.20 -4.13 12.12
C LEU A 38 -5.89 -2.74 12.67
N SER A 39 -5.56 -2.61 13.96
CA SER A 39 -5.17 -1.31 14.53
C SER A 39 -3.90 -0.78 13.89
N GLN A 40 -2.88 -1.61 13.66
CA GLN A 40 -1.67 -1.23 12.94
C GLN A 40 -1.96 -0.79 11.51
N MET A 41 -2.85 -1.49 10.79
CA MET A 41 -3.29 -1.10 9.45
C MET A 41 -3.97 0.27 9.46
N PHE A 42 -4.97 0.48 10.32
CA PHE A 42 -5.68 1.76 10.39
C PHE A 42 -4.76 2.91 10.80
N LEU A 43 -3.85 2.68 11.75
CA LEU A 43 -2.84 3.66 12.14
C LEU A 43 -1.88 3.98 10.99
N ALA A 44 -1.41 2.96 10.25
CA ALA A 44 -0.54 3.17 9.10
C ALA A 44 -1.23 3.95 7.98
N ILE A 45 -2.49 3.65 7.67
CA ILE A 45 -3.31 4.36 6.68
C ILE A 45 -3.55 5.81 7.13
N LEU A 46 -3.98 5.99 8.38
CA LEU A 46 -4.23 7.31 8.94
C LEU A 46 -2.96 8.16 8.88
N PHE A 47 -1.84 7.62 9.37
CA PHE A 47 -0.56 8.31 9.36
C PHE A 47 -0.11 8.62 7.92
N PHE A 48 -0.19 7.66 7.00
CA PHE A 48 0.19 7.86 5.59
C PHE A 48 -0.54 9.05 4.98
N HIS A 49 -1.87 9.07 5.04
CA HIS A 49 -2.68 10.10 4.38
C HIS A 49 -2.62 11.44 5.10
N THR A 50 -2.68 11.46 6.44
CA THR A 50 -2.65 12.71 7.20
C THR A 50 -1.30 13.40 7.13
N SER A 51 -0.20 12.65 7.28
CA SER A 51 1.15 13.22 7.15
C SER A 51 1.41 13.74 5.73
N GLU A 52 0.93 13.03 4.72
CA GLU A 52 1.08 13.45 3.32
C GLU A 52 0.30 14.73 3.02
N PHE A 53 -0.94 14.83 3.51
CA PHE A 53 -1.75 16.03 3.40
C PHE A 53 -1.16 17.23 4.16
N ILE A 54 -0.67 16.99 5.39
CA ILE A 54 0.00 18.03 6.21
C ILE A 54 1.26 18.52 5.51
N LEU A 55 2.12 17.61 5.02
CA LEU A 55 3.33 17.98 4.29
C LEU A 55 3.00 18.76 3.01
N ALA A 56 1.95 18.38 2.29
CA ALA A 56 1.49 19.14 1.14
C ALA A 56 1.09 20.57 1.53
N ILE A 57 0.35 20.77 2.63
CA ILE A 57 -0.02 22.10 3.13
C ILE A 57 1.22 22.90 3.55
N VAL A 58 2.14 22.28 4.29
CA VAL A 58 3.35 22.94 4.78
C VAL A 58 4.24 23.40 3.62
N ILE A 59 4.36 22.59 2.57
CA ILE A 59 5.22 22.88 1.42
C ILE A 59 4.51 23.84 0.44
N HIS A 60 3.27 23.58 0.04
CA HIS A 60 2.62 24.32 -1.04
C HIS A 60 1.67 25.43 -0.56
N GLY A 61 1.39 25.51 0.73
CA GLY A 61 0.44 26.44 1.31
C GLY A 61 -1.01 25.96 1.21
N ARG A 62 -1.82 26.27 2.23
CA ARG A 62 -3.21 25.81 2.37
C ARG A 62 -4.10 26.15 1.18
N SER A 63 -3.88 27.30 0.53
CA SER A 63 -4.67 27.74 -0.63
C SER A 63 -4.45 26.89 -1.89
N ASN A 64 -3.33 26.17 -1.98
CA ASN A 64 -2.96 25.38 -3.16
C ASN A 64 -3.21 23.88 -2.98
N VAL A 65 -3.73 23.45 -1.83
CA VAL A 65 -3.94 22.04 -1.48
C VAL A 65 -5.42 21.75 -1.36
N THR A 66 -5.88 20.76 -2.13
CA THR A 66 -7.27 20.28 -2.09
C THR A 66 -7.36 18.92 -1.41
N LEU A 67 -8.57 18.47 -1.07
CA LEU A 67 -8.82 17.14 -0.50
C LEU A 67 -8.31 15.98 -1.38
N SER A 68 -8.15 16.20 -2.69
CA SER A 68 -7.54 15.21 -3.58
C SER A 68 -6.09 14.86 -3.21
N SER A 69 -5.41 15.75 -2.46
CA SER A 69 -4.04 15.53 -1.96
C SER A 69 -3.99 14.51 -0.82
N LEU A 70 -5.14 14.08 -0.29
CA LEU A 70 -5.21 12.90 0.57
C LEU A 70 -4.92 11.61 -0.22
N LEU A 71 -4.95 11.62 -1.55
CA LEU A 71 -4.71 10.44 -2.40
C LEU A 71 -5.70 9.28 -2.21
N ILE A 72 -6.90 9.59 -1.72
CA ILE A 72 -7.98 8.61 -1.57
C ILE A 72 -8.83 8.63 -2.84
N SER A 73 -8.57 7.69 -3.75
CA SER A 73 -9.33 7.52 -4.98
C SER A 73 -10.36 6.39 -4.86
N ALA A 74 -11.33 6.32 -5.78
CA ALA A 74 -12.28 5.22 -5.83
C ALA A 74 -11.61 3.85 -5.98
N HIS A 75 -10.56 3.75 -6.83
CA HIS A 75 -9.77 2.53 -7.00
C HIS A 75 -9.03 2.13 -5.73
N TYR A 76 -8.52 3.12 -4.98
CA TYR A 76 -7.89 2.89 -3.69
C TYR A 76 -8.91 2.34 -2.67
N ILE A 77 -10.09 2.96 -2.55
CA ILE A 77 -11.14 2.48 -1.66
C ILE A 77 -11.55 1.05 -2.02
N LEU A 78 -11.70 0.74 -3.31
CA LEU A 78 -12.02 -0.60 -3.77
C LEU A 78 -10.94 -1.62 -3.37
N ALA A 79 -9.66 -1.27 -3.53
CA ALA A 79 -8.55 -2.14 -3.11
C ALA A 79 -8.53 -2.36 -1.59
N MET A 80 -8.84 -1.33 -0.79
CA MET A 80 -8.94 -1.45 0.66
C MET A 80 -10.12 -2.30 1.11
N ILE A 81 -11.29 -2.16 0.45
CA ILE A 81 -12.44 -3.03 0.69
C ILE A 81 -12.11 -4.49 0.35
N PHE A 82 -11.44 -4.72 -0.78
CA PHE A 82 -11.01 -6.06 -1.17
C PHE A 82 -10.06 -6.68 -0.15
N SER A 83 -9.05 -5.93 0.30
CA SER A 83 -8.10 -6.34 1.33
C SER A 83 -8.79 -6.69 2.67
N LEU A 84 -9.74 -5.85 3.11
CA LEU A 84 -10.53 -6.12 4.31
C LEU A 84 -11.44 -7.35 4.14
N ALA A 85 -12.05 -7.53 2.97
CA ALA A 85 -12.90 -8.68 2.68
C ALA A 85 -12.10 -9.98 2.69
N GLU A 86 -10.91 -10.01 2.08
CA GLU A 86 -9.97 -11.13 2.17
C GLU A 86 -9.59 -11.41 3.63
N TYR A 87 -9.20 -10.38 4.38
CA TYR A 87 -8.81 -10.54 5.78
C TYR A 87 -9.93 -11.14 6.64
N ILE A 88 -11.16 -10.62 6.50
CA ILE A 88 -12.35 -11.10 7.24
C ILE A 88 -12.69 -12.54 6.83
N PHE A 89 -12.60 -12.85 5.54
CA PHE A 89 -12.81 -14.22 5.07
C PHE A 89 -11.76 -15.16 5.67
N GLU A 90 -10.48 -14.82 5.58
CA GLU A 90 -9.41 -15.67 6.06
C GLU A 90 -9.40 -15.84 7.58
N ILE A 91 -9.72 -14.82 8.37
CA ILE A 91 -9.76 -14.99 9.82
C ILE A 91 -10.93 -15.88 10.29
N VAL A 92 -12.03 -15.92 9.52
CA VAL A 92 -13.19 -16.78 9.84
C VAL A 92 -12.94 -18.22 9.41
N PHE A 93 -12.30 -18.44 8.25
CA PHE A 93 -12.16 -19.77 7.66
C PHE A 93 -10.77 -20.42 7.83
N PHE A 94 -9.73 -19.61 8.07
CA PHE A 94 -8.31 -20.00 8.14
C PHE A 94 -7.54 -19.16 9.19
N PRO A 95 -7.99 -19.10 10.47
CA PRO A 95 -7.44 -18.20 11.48
C PRO A 95 -5.93 -18.38 11.72
N GLU A 96 -5.39 -19.58 11.53
CA GLU A 96 -3.96 -19.88 11.70
C GLU A 96 -3.06 -19.06 10.77
N LEU A 97 -3.59 -18.63 9.61
CA LEU A 97 -2.88 -17.76 8.67
C LEU A 97 -2.55 -16.38 9.29
N LYS A 98 -3.40 -15.89 10.19
CA LYS A 98 -3.19 -14.58 10.82
C LYS A 98 -2.18 -14.64 11.97
N GLU A 99 -1.94 -15.83 12.51
CA GLU A 99 -1.02 -16.08 13.63
C GLU A 99 0.46 -16.19 13.22
N TYR A 100 0.81 -16.04 11.94
CA TYR A 100 2.20 -15.91 11.48
C TYR A 100 2.82 -14.56 11.89
N TRP A 101 3.06 -14.39 13.18
CA TRP A 101 3.53 -13.15 13.81
C TRP A 101 4.85 -12.61 13.24
N VAL A 102 5.77 -13.49 12.83
CA VAL A 102 7.02 -13.09 12.16
C VAL A 102 6.74 -12.41 10.83
N ILE A 103 5.86 -12.99 9.99
CA ILE A 103 5.48 -12.41 8.70
C ILE A 103 4.79 -11.07 8.93
N SER A 104 3.87 -11.01 9.88
CA SER A 104 3.15 -9.78 10.24
C SER A 104 4.10 -8.66 10.69
N ASN A 105 5.07 -8.96 11.56
CA ASN A 105 6.07 -7.99 12.04
C ASN A 105 7.05 -7.56 10.93
N VAL A 106 7.46 -8.48 10.04
CA VAL A 106 8.25 -8.13 8.85
C VAL A 106 7.45 -7.21 7.94
N GLY A 107 6.16 -7.48 7.74
CA GLY A 107 5.26 -6.60 7.01
C GLY A 107 5.20 -5.20 7.62
N LEU A 108 5.07 -5.09 8.95
CA LEU A 108 5.11 -3.79 9.64
C LEU A 108 6.45 -3.06 9.43
N ALA A 109 7.58 -3.76 9.49
CA ALA A 109 8.88 -3.16 9.21
C ALA A 109 8.96 -2.63 7.77
N ILE A 110 8.44 -3.38 6.80
CA ILE A 110 8.34 -2.97 5.40
C ILE A 110 7.44 -1.73 5.25
N VAL A 111 6.30 -1.68 5.95
CA VAL A 111 5.42 -0.50 5.99
C VAL A 111 6.20 0.73 6.47
N VAL A 112 6.92 0.62 7.58
CA VAL A 112 7.72 1.72 8.14
C VAL A 112 8.82 2.16 7.17
N ILE A 113 9.52 1.22 6.52
CA ILE A 113 10.55 1.54 5.53
C ILE A 113 9.96 2.29 4.34
N GLY A 114 8.85 1.80 3.76
CA GLY A 114 8.17 2.44 2.66
C GLY A 114 7.69 3.86 3.02
N GLU A 115 7.20 4.02 4.24
CA GLU A 115 6.77 5.30 4.79
C GLU A 115 7.93 6.29 4.89
N VAL A 116 9.06 5.88 5.49
CA VAL A 116 10.26 6.71 5.58
C VAL A 116 10.76 7.12 4.19
N ILE A 117 10.85 6.19 3.24
CA ILE A 117 11.27 6.50 1.87
C ILE A 117 10.32 7.54 1.23
N ARG A 118 8.99 7.35 1.38
CA ARG A 118 7.98 8.29 0.86
C ARG A 118 8.16 9.69 1.45
N LYS A 119 8.36 9.79 2.77
CA LYS A 119 8.46 11.08 3.46
C LYS A 119 9.79 11.77 3.17
N LEU A 120 10.90 11.02 3.09
CA LEU A 120 12.19 11.54 2.64
C LEU A 120 12.11 12.07 1.19
N ALA A 121 11.35 11.42 0.31
CA ALA A 121 11.14 11.92 -1.05
C ALA A 121 10.45 13.29 -1.04
N ILE A 122 9.35 13.42 -0.30
CA ILE A 122 8.58 14.67 -0.18
C ILE A 122 9.47 15.78 0.41
N LEU A 123 10.18 15.50 1.51
CA LEU A 123 11.02 16.48 2.19
C LEU A 123 12.23 16.90 1.35
N THR A 124 12.88 15.96 0.66
CA THR A 124 14.06 16.24 -0.18
C THR A 124 13.67 17.04 -1.44
N ALA A 125 12.53 16.72 -2.05
CA ALA A 125 12.08 17.45 -3.24
C ALA A 125 11.40 18.80 -2.90
N GLY A 126 10.82 18.94 -1.71
CA GLY A 126 10.17 20.17 -1.26
C GLY A 126 9.13 20.67 -2.27
N HIS A 127 9.23 21.92 -2.69
CA HIS A 127 8.33 22.53 -3.69
C HIS A 127 8.35 21.84 -5.07
N ALA A 128 9.38 21.04 -5.38
CA ALA A 128 9.41 20.24 -6.61
C ALA A 128 8.50 19.00 -6.52
N PHE A 129 8.15 18.54 -5.31
CA PHE A 129 7.25 17.39 -5.13
C PHE A 129 5.79 17.78 -5.38
N THR A 130 5.14 17.13 -6.34
CA THR A 130 3.70 17.29 -6.58
C THR A 130 3.02 15.94 -6.81
N HIS A 131 1.79 15.78 -6.31
CA HIS A 131 0.99 14.56 -6.55
C HIS A 131 0.53 14.41 -8.00
N LEU A 132 0.45 15.52 -8.73
CA LEU A 132 0.18 15.54 -10.16
C LEU A 132 1.49 15.70 -10.93
N ILE A 133 1.62 14.98 -12.04
CA ILE A 133 2.77 15.12 -12.93
C ILE A 133 2.71 16.52 -13.55
N ARG A 134 3.79 17.28 -13.40
CA ARG A 134 3.92 18.59 -14.04
C ARG A 134 4.15 18.40 -15.53
N THR A 135 3.25 18.96 -16.34
CA THR A 135 3.36 18.97 -17.81
C THR A 135 3.94 20.28 -18.36
N HIS A 136 4.06 21.30 -17.52
CA HIS A 136 4.66 22.60 -17.82
C HIS A 136 5.80 22.94 -16.87
N ARG A 137 6.85 23.59 -17.40
CA ARG A 137 8.00 24.05 -16.61
C ARG A 137 7.66 25.41 -16.00
N HIS A 138 7.84 25.52 -14.68
CA HIS A 138 7.93 26.80 -13.97
C HIS A 138 9.40 27.18 -13.80
N ASP A 139 9.68 28.48 -13.70
CA ASP A 139 11.05 29.01 -13.56
C ASP A 139 11.76 28.47 -12.30
N ASP A 140 11.01 28.22 -11.24
CA ASP A 140 11.53 27.65 -9.98
C ASP A 140 11.66 26.12 -9.99
N HIS A 141 11.29 25.45 -11.09
CA HIS A 141 11.38 24.00 -11.18
C HIS A 141 12.85 23.58 -11.37
N ARG A 142 13.47 23.08 -10.30
CA ARG A 142 14.84 22.56 -10.29
C ARG A 142 14.85 21.03 -10.27
N LEU A 143 15.85 20.45 -10.92
CA LEU A 143 16.08 19.01 -10.88
C LEU A 143 16.70 18.63 -9.54
N VAL A 144 16.07 17.69 -8.82
CA VAL A 144 16.55 17.19 -7.52
C VAL A 144 17.25 15.85 -7.73
N THR A 145 18.53 15.79 -7.40
CA THR A 145 19.40 14.59 -7.57
C THR A 145 20.18 14.21 -6.31
N HIS A 146 19.96 14.89 -5.18
CA HIS A 146 20.65 14.66 -3.92
C HIS A 146 19.74 13.94 -2.91
N GLY A 147 20.31 13.55 -1.76
CA GLY A 147 19.57 12.83 -0.73
C GLY A 147 19.03 11.50 -1.25
N ILE A 148 17.76 11.19 -0.95
CA ILE A 148 17.14 9.93 -1.39
C ILE A 148 17.07 9.80 -2.92
N TYR A 149 17.05 10.92 -3.65
CA TYR A 149 17.10 10.95 -5.12
C TYR A 149 18.47 10.53 -5.68
N GLY A 150 19.53 10.53 -4.88
CA GLY A 150 20.82 9.96 -5.30
C GLY A 150 20.81 8.44 -5.45
N PHE A 151 19.87 7.75 -4.81
CA PHE A 151 19.76 6.29 -4.82
C PHE A 151 18.72 5.76 -5.80
N MET A 152 17.65 6.53 -6.03
CA MET A 152 16.58 6.19 -6.98
C MET A 152 15.90 7.44 -7.52
N ARG A 153 15.46 7.42 -8.79
CA ARG A 153 14.86 8.60 -9.43
C ARG A 153 13.46 8.92 -8.95
N HIS A 154 12.71 7.89 -8.54
CA HIS A 154 11.32 8.00 -8.11
C HIS A 154 11.11 7.43 -6.70
N PRO A 155 11.74 8.02 -5.67
CA PRO A 155 11.66 7.53 -4.30
C PRO A 155 10.25 7.65 -3.74
N GLY A 156 9.48 8.67 -4.13
CA GLY A 156 8.07 8.78 -3.75
C GLY A 156 7.25 7.57 -4.23
N TYR A 157 7.47 7.10 -5.46
CA TYR A 157 6.76 5.94 -6.00
C TYR A 157 7.22 4.63 -5.39
N SER A 158 8.54 4.49 -5.22
CA SER A 158 9.14 3.31 -4.57
C SER A 158 8.65 3.16 -3.12
N GLY A 159 8.62 4.25 -2.36
CA GLY A 159 8.09 4.28 -0.99
C GLY A 159 6.62 3.86 -0.92
N PHE A 160 5.77 4.38 -1.82
CA PHE A 160 4.36 3.98 -1.88
C PHE A 160 4.19 2.51 -2.27
N PHE A 161 4.96 2.02 -3.24
CA PHE A 161 4.93 0.61 -3.64
C PHE A 161 5.30 -0.31 -2.47
N ILE A 162 6.41 -0.02 -1.78
CA ILE A 162 6.87 -0.79 -0.62
C ILE A 162 5.85 -0.73 0.52
N TRP A 163 5.35 0.47 0.85
CA TRP A 163 4.35 0.68 1.90
C TRP A 163 3.08 -0.12 1.63
N SER A 164 2.50 0.03 0.43
CA SER A 164 1.24 -0.61 0.06
C SER A 164 1.32 -2.14 0.09
N VAL A 165 2.37 -2.73 -0.49
CA VAL A 165 2.60 -4.19 -0.41
C VAL A 165 2.87 -4.62 1.04
N GLY A 166 3.67 -3.86 1.78
CA GLY A 166 3.98 -4.11 3.19
C GLY A 166 2.73 -4.22 4.06
N THR A 167 1.71 -3.38 3.83
CA THR A 167 0.44 -3.46 4.58
C THR A 167 -0.24 -4.83 4.42
N GLN A 168 -0.16 -5.42 3.24
CA GLN A 168 -0.80 -6.72 2.96
C GLN A 168 0.02 -7.88 3.54
N ILE A 169 1.34 -7.77 3.55
CA ILE A 169 2.23 -8.72 4.25
C ILE A 169 1.96 -8.66 5.76
N MET A 170 1.79 -7.46 6.31
CA MET A 170 1.52 -7.24 7.74
C MET A 170 0.21 -7.91 8.18
N LEU A 171 -0.80 -7.92 7.31
CA LEU A 171 -2.09 -8.59 7.51
C LEU A 171 -2.08 -10.09 7.19
N CYS A 172 -0.95 -10.63 6.72
CA CYS A 172 -0.85 -12.00 6.21
C CYS A 172 -1.94 -12.30 5.15
N ASN A 173 -2.16 -11.37 4.20
CA ASN A 173 -3.15 -11.49 3.11
C ASN A 173 -2.45 -11.92 1.81
N PRO A 174 -2.32 -13.22 1.51
CA PRO A 174 -1.53 -13.70 0.36
C PRO A 174 -2.07 -13.21 -0.99
N ILE A 175 -3.40 -13.13 -1.17
CA ILE A 175 -4.00 -12.70 -2.44
C ILE A 175 -3.79 -11.19 -2.60
N SER A 176 -4.05 -10.40 -1.57
CA SER A 176 -3.87 -8.94 -1.62
C SER A 176 -2.40 -8.54 -1.75
N VAL A 177 -1.45 -9.30 -1.19
CA VAL A 177 0.00 -9.05 -1.42
C VAL A 177 0.31 -9.05 -2.91
N VAL A 178 -0.13 -10.09 -3.64
CA VAL A 178 0.10 -10.20 -5.09
C VAL A 178 -0.71 -9.14 -5.84
N ALA A 179 -1.97 -8.94 -5.48
CA ALA A 179 -2.83 -7.97 -6.15
C ALA A 179 -2.30 -6.54 -6.02
N PHE A 180 -1.92 -6.11 -4.81
CA PHE A 180 -1.35 -4.77 -4.58
C PHE A 180 -0.02 -4.62 -5.31
N ALA A 181 0.86 -5.62 -5.25
CA ALA A 181 2.13 -5.60 -5.98
C ALA A 181 1.89 -5.41 -7.48
N VAL A 182 1.04 -6.21 -8.10
CA VAL A 182 0.79 -6.12 -9.56
C VAL A 182 0.09 -4.81 -9.93
N VAL A 183 -0.95 -4.40 -9.21
CA VAL A 183 -1.73 -3.21 -9.55
C VAL A 183 -0.89 -1.95 -9.39
N VAL A 184 -0.20 -1.79 -8.26
CA VAL A 184 0.62 -0.60 -7.99
C VAL A 184 1.85 -0.58 -8.90
N TRP A 185 2.47 -1.73 -9.16
CA TRP A 185 3.58 -1.83 -10.13
C TRP A 185 3.12 -1.40 -11.52
N ARG A 186 1.99 -1.91 -12.03
CA ARG A 186 1.45 -1.53 -13.35
C ARG A 186 1.10 -0.05 -13.43
N PHE A 187 0.59 0.53 -12.34
CA PHE A 187 0.33 1.97 -12.26
C PHE A 187 1.64 2.76 -12.46
N PHE A 188 2.70 2.42 -11.73
CA PHE A 188 3.99 3.11 -11.87
C PHE A 188 4.74 2.80 -13.16
N ALA A 189 4.60 1.59 -13.72
CA ALA A 189 5.16 1.22 -15.02
C ALA A 189 4.65 2.11 -16.16
N LYS A 190 3.43 2.62 -16.05
CA LYS A 190 2.87 3.60 -17.00
C LYS A 190 3.22 5.04 -16.60
N ARG A 191 3.17 5.34 -15.31
CA ARG A 191 3.30 6.71 -14.79
C ARG A 191 4.74 7.23 -14.88
N ILE A 192 5.74 6.42 -14.55
CA ILE A 192 7.16 6.80 -14.55
C ILE A 192 7.60 7.25 -15.96
N PRO A 193 7.43 6.47 -17.04
CA PRO A 193 7.85 6.91 -18.38
C PRO A 193 7.17 8.21 -18.83
N TYR A 194 5.89 8.38 -18.49
CA TYR A 194 5.15 9.59 -18.80
C TYR A 194 5.70 10.82 -18.06
N GLU A 195 6.07 10.68 -16.79
CA GLU A 195 6.73 11.75 -16.05
C GLU A 195 8.14 12.04 -16.58
N GLU A 196 8.92 11.00 -16.87
CA GLU A 196 10.28 11.15 -17.39
C GLU A 196 10.31 11.84 -18.75
N TYR A 197 9.27 11.66 -19.58
CA TYR A 197 9.12 12.41 -20.83
C TYR A 197 9.14 13.92 -20.58
N PHE A 198 8.40 14.41 -19.57
CA PHE A 198 8.41 15.83 -19.22
C PHE A 198 9.71 16.24 -18.53
N LEU A 199 10.26 15.43 -17.63
CA LEU A 199 11.54 15.74 -16.98
C LEU A 199 12.68 15.88 -18.00
N ARG A 200 12.72 15.04 -19.03
CA ARG A 200 13.66 15.17 -20.16
C ARG A 200 13.43 16.45 -20.95
N ARG A 201 12.17 16.85 -21.16
CA ARG A 201 11.85 18.12 -21.83
C ARG A 201 12.22 19.34 -20.99
N PHE A 202 12.11 19.26 -19.66
CA PHE A 202 12.41 20.37 -18.76
C PHE A 202 13.90 20.57 -18.55
N PHE A 203 14.64 19.48 -18.36
CA PHE A 203 16.04 19.52 -17.90
C PHE A 203 17.05 18.99 -18.92
N GLY A 204 16.60 18.44 -20.05
CA GLY A 204 17.44 18.05 -21.17
C GLY A 204 18.58 17.11 -20.77
N ARG A 205 19.81 17.59 -20.97
CA ARG A 205 21.04 16.83 -20.72
C ARG A 205 21.21 16.43 -19.26
N ASP A 206 20.84 17.29 -18.33
CA ASP A 206 21.07 17.04 -16.89
C ASP A 206 20.26 15.84 -16.41
N TYR A 207 19.00 15.74 -16.83
CA TYR A 207 18.18 14.56 -16.53
C TYR A 207 18.70 13.30 -17.19
N LYS A 208 19.20 13.40 -18.43
CA LYS A 208 19.77 12.25 -19.15
C LYS A 208 21.00 11.71 -18.44
N GLU A 209 21.90 12.58 -17.96
CA GLU A 209 23.10 12.15 -17.22
C GLU A 209 22.74 11.59 -15.83
N TYR A 210 21.73 12.14 -15.17
CA TYR A 210 21.19 11.59 -13.94
C TYR A 210 20.58 10.19 -14.16
N ALA A 211 19.77 10.02 -15.20
CA ALA A 211 19.09 8.76 -15.50
C ALA A 211 20.02 7.60 -15.90
N LYS A 212 21.22 7.91 -16.39
CA LYS A 212 22.27 6.90 -16.62
C LYS A 212 22.87 6.35 -15.33
N LYS A 213 22.90 7.13 -14.26
CA LYS A 213 23.61 6.80 -13.01
C LYS A 213 22.70 6.20 -11.95
N VAL A 214 21.43 6.59 -11.95
CA VAL A 214 20.48 6.26 -10.90
C VAL A 214 19.26 5.58 -11.51
N GLY A 215 18.90 4.39 -11.04
CA GLY A 215 17.73 3.64 -11.52
C GLY A 215 16.40 4.24 -11.03
N SER A 216 15.26 3.79 -11.58
CA SER A 216 13.96 4.35 -11.19
C SER A 216 13.62 4.15 -9.70
N GLY A 217 14.05 3.03 -9.11
CA GLY A 217 13.72 2.57 -7.76
C GLY A 217 12.58 1.56 -7.70
N VAL A 218 11.81 1.42 -8.79
CA VAL A 218 10.75 0.41 -8.90
C VAL A 218 11.27 -0.75 -9.76
N PRO A 219 11.14 -2.03 -9.32
CA PRO A 219 11.68 -3.17 -10.05
C PRO A 219 11.21 -3.22 -11.50
N PHE A 220 12.10 -3.58 -12.43
CA PHE A 220 11.80 -3.77 -13.86
C PHE A 220 11.28 -2.52 -14.61
N ILE A 221 11.45 -1.32 -14.04
CA ILE A 221 11.15 -0.04 -14.70
C ILE A 221 12.43 0.78 -14.73
N ASN A 222 12.87 1.22 -15.90
CA ASN A 222 14.05 2.10 -16.05
C ASN A 222 13.86 3.15 -17.12
#